data_AF-A0A258XH54-F1
#
_entry.id   AF-A0A258XH54-F1
#
_cell.length_a   1.000
_cell.length_b   1.000
_cell.length_c   1.000
_cell.angle_alpha   90.00
_cell.angle_beta   90.00
_cell.angle_gamma   90.00
#
_symmetry.space_group_name_H-M   'P 1'
#
loop_
_entity.id
_entity.type
_entity.pdbx_description
1 polymer ?
#
loop_
_entity_poly.entity_id
_entity_poly.type
_entity_poly.pdbx_seq_one_letter_code
_entity_poly.pdbx_strand_id
1 'polypeptide(L)'
;MQTINRLEDLRKAVDALKIGGKTIAFVPTMGALHEGHLTLVREARVRADHVVASIFVNPRQFGPTEDLDAYPRRMAADAALLEAEGVAILWAPTVDQMYPEGYATNISVSGVSEVACGAARPGHFDGVATVVCKLFNQVRPDFALFGEKDWQQLAVIRRMASDLDLTLPHVDNIIGVETVREASGLALSSRNQYLTDAEREQAAQLSAAMRRAIAAIEGGADVTESLDTMKAEILA
;
A
#
# COMPACT_ATOMS: atom_id res chain seq x y z
N MET A 1 -11.60 -5.37 -18.15
CA MET A 1 -10.44 -4.57 -17.68
C MET A 1 -9.34 -4.58 -18.75
N GLN A 2 -8.57 -3.51 -18.94
CA GLN A 2 -7.37 -3.52 -19.81
C GLN A 2 -6.11 -3.79 -18.99
N THR A 3 -5.31 -4.80 -19.35
CA THR A 3 -3.98 -5.01 -18.73
C THR A 3 -2.90 -4.41 -19.60
N ILE A 4 -2.09 -3.50 -19.04
CA ILE A 4 -1.08 -2.72 -19.77
C ILE A 4 0.27 -2.86 -19.06
N ASN A 5 1.34 -3.04 -19.83
CA ASN A 5 2.71 -3.21 -19.32
C ASN A 5 3.74 -2.25 -19.95
N ARG A 6 3.33 -1.42 -20.92
CA ARG A 6 4.15 -0.37 -21.54
C ARG A 6 3.64 1.02 -21.18
N LEU A 7 4.56 1.92 -20.81
CA LEU A 7 4.19 3.25 -20.29
C LEU A 7 3.44 4.11 -21.32
N GLU A 8 3.85 4.06 -22.59
CA GLU A 8 3.19 4.84 -23.64
C GLU A 8 1.74 4.41 -23.88
N ASP A 9 1.45 3.12 -23.71
CA ASP A 9 0.08 2.60 -23.84
C ASP A 9 -0.76 2.95 -22.61
N LEU A 10 -0.15 2.97 -21.41
CA LEU A 10 -0.81 3.44 -20.19
C LEU A 10 -1.22 4.90 -20.33
N ARG A 11 -0.32 5.76 -20.81
CA ARG A 11 -0.60 7.20 -20.98
C ARG A 11 -1.80 7.44 -21.88
N LYS A 12 -1.85 6.77 -23.03
CA LYS A 12 -2.99 6.84 -23.97
C LYS A 12 -4.29 6.36 -23.32
N ALA A 13 -4.24 5.24 -22.60
CA ALA A 13 -5.41 4.68 -21.93
C ALA A 13 -5.93 5.60 -20.81
N VAL A 14 -5.03 6.17 -20.01
CA VAL A 14 -5.35 7.17 -18.97
C VAL A 14 -5.95 8.44 -19.59
N ASP A 15 -5.37 8.96 -20.68
CA ASP A 15 -5.91 10.13 -21.38
C ASP A 15 -7.33 9.86 -21.89
N ALA A 16 -7.58 8.66 -22.43
CA ALA A 16 -8.90 8.24 -22.87
C ALA A 16 -9.91 8.16 -21.71
N LEU A 17 -9.50 7.65 -20.54
CA LEU A 17 -10.36 7.60 -19.35
C LEU A 17 -10.70 8.99 -18.80
N LYS A 18 -9.85 10.00 -19.02
CA LYS A 18 -10.09 11.37 -18.54
C LYS A 18 -10.93 12.24 -19.49
N ILE A 19 -11.28 11.74 -20.69
CA ILE A 19 -12.11 12.47 -21.66
C ILE A 19 -13.42 12.91 -21.00
N GLY A 20 -13.78 14.18 -21.21
CA GLY A 20 -14.99 14.76 -20.61
C GLY A 20 -14.85 15.14 -19.14
N GLY A 21 -13.62 15.27 -18.62
CA GLY A 21 -13.37 15.67 -17.22
C GLY A 21 -13.61 14.54 -16.23
N LYS A 22 -13.55 13.30 -16.70
CA LYS A 22 -13.72 12.09 -15.89
C LYS A 22 -12.53 11.88 -14.96
N THR A 23 -12.83 11.35 -13.78
CA THR A 23 -11.88 11.22 -12.68
C THR A 23 -11.34 9.80 -12.57
N ILE A 24 -10.10 9.68 -12.08
CA ILE A 24 -9.42 8.40 -11.85
C ILE A 24 -9.04 8.26 -10.38
N ALA A 25 -9.44 7.14 -9.76
CA ALA A 25 -8.90 6.69 -8.48
C ALA A 25 -7.86 5.59 -8.72
N PHE A 26 -6.76 5.64 -7.97
CA PHE A 26 -5.63 4.74 -8.14
C PHE A 26 -5.35 3.91 -6.89
N VAL A 27 -5.18 2.59 -7.08
CA VAL A 27 -4.84 1.63 -6.03
C VAL A 27 -3.50 0.95 -6.38
N PRO A 28 -2.37 1.46 -5.88
CA PRO A 28 -1.08 0.81 -6.08
C PRO A 28 -0.93 -0.42 -5.18
N THR A 29 -0.56 -1.57 -5.78
CA THR A 29 -0.32 -2.83 -5.04
C THR A 29 0.93 -3.55 -5.54
N MET A 30 1.38 -4.54 -4.77
CA MET A 30 2.42 -5.49 -5.20
C MET A 30 1.83 -6.83 -5.69
N GLY A 31 0.50 -6.94 -5.86
CA GLY A 31 -0.18 -8.20 -6.18
C GLY A 31 -0.40 -9.09 -4.95
N ALA A 32 -0.69 -10.37 -5.20
CA ALA A 32 -1.16 -11.32 -4.17
C ALA A 32 -2.33 -10.74 -3.38
N LEU A 33 -3.36 -10.35 -4.14
CA LEU A 33 -4.48 -9.58 -3.64
C LEU A 33 -5.30 -10.39 -2.63
N HIS A 34 -5.91 -9.65 -1.71
CA HIS A 34 -6.78 -10.17 -0.66
C HIS A 34 -7.86 -9.14 -0.38
N GLU A 35 -8.82 -9.48 0.48
CA GLU A 35 -9.99 -8.63 0.73
C GLU A 35 -9.62 -7.19 1.14
N GLY A 36 -8.55 -7.00 1.95
CA GLY A 36 -8.05 -5.65 2.23
C GLY A 36 -7.70 -4.81 0.98
N HIS A 37 -7.14 -5.40 -0.08
CA HIS A 37 -6.90 -4.71 -1.34
C HIS A 37 -8.20 -4.45 -2.11
N LEU A 38 -9.13 -5.41 -2.10
CA LEU A 38 -10.42 -5.26 -2.77
C LEU A 38 -11.28 -4.18 -2.11
N THR A 39 -11.19 -4.01 -0.79
CA THR A 39 -11.79 -2.88 -0.08
C THR A 39 -11.24 -1.54 -0.59
N LEU A 40 -9.93 -1.42 -0.83
CA LEU A 40 -9.37 -0.22 -1.47
C LEU A 40 -9.99 0.02 -2.85
N VAL A 41 -10.15 -1.02 -3.66
CA VAL A 41 -10.78 -0.89 -4.99
C VAL A 41 -12.24 -0.45 -4.89
N ARG A 42 -13.00 -0.99 -3.94
CA ARG A 42 -14.41 -0.59 -3.74
C ARG A 42 -14.53 0.85 -3.24
N GLU A 43 -13.68 1.27 -2.30
CA GLU A 43 -13.60 2.67 -1.88
C GLU A 43 -13.17 3.61 -3.02
N ALA A 44 -12.28 3.15 -3.90
CA ALA A 44 -11.86 3.91 -5.08
C ALA A 44 -13.02 4.17 -6.04
N ARG A 45 -13.90 3.18 -6.23
CA ARG A 45 -15.08 3.28 -7.10
C ARG A 45 -16.13 4.27 -6.60
N VAL A 46 -16.20 4.53 -5.30
CA VAL A 46 -17.12 5.53 -4.74
C VAL A 46 -16.62 6.95 -5.02
N ARG A 47 -15.32 7.13 -5.27
CA ARG A 47 -14.66 8.45 -5.36
C ARG A 47 -14.40 8.93 -6.77
N ALA A 48 -14.33 8.03 -7.76
CA ALA A 48 -13.97 8.38 -9.12
C ALA A 48 -14.78 7.62 -10.16
N ASP A 49 -14.84 8.16 -11.38
CA ASP A 49 -15.51 7.52 -12.52
C ASP A 49 -14.83 6.21 -12.94
N HIS A 50 -13.51 6.16 -12.81
CA HIS A 50 -12.69 5.01 -13.20
C HIS A 50 -11.69 4.64 -12.12
N VAL A 51 -11.44 3.33 -11.96
CA VAL A 51 -10.38 2.81 -11.10
C VAL A 51 -9.25 2.24 -11.94
N VAL A 52 -8.04 2.65 -11.61
CA VAL A 52 -6.79 2.06 -12.09
C VAL A 52 -6.13 1.36 -10.91
N ALA A 53 -5.67 0.13 -11.10
CA ALA A 53 -4.86 -0.57 -10.12
C ALA A 53 -3.48 -0.85 -10.71
N SER A 54 -2.43 -0.89 -9.88
CA SER A 54 -1.14 -1.44 -10.32
C SER A 54 -0.78 -2.71 -9.56
N ILE A 55 -0.11 -3.62 -10.25
CA ILE A 55 0.58 -4.75 -9.64
C ILE A 55 2.05 -4.66 -10.04
N PHE A 56 2.89 -4.26 -9.10
CA PHE A 56 4.33 -4.17 -9.31
C PHE A 56 5.08 -4.49 -8.01
N VAL A 57 5.77 -5.63 -7.98
CA VAL A 57 6.68 -5.96 -6.87
C VAL A 57 7.95 -5.12 -7.04
N ASN A 58 8.01 -3.99 -6.34
CA ASN A 58 9.11 -3.05 -6.44
C ASN A 58 10.38 -3.61 -5.78
N PRO A 59 11.47 -3.92 -6.52
CA PRO A 59 12.68 -4.45 -5.90
C PRO A 59 13.37 -3.46 -4.95
N ARG A 60 13.19 -2.14 -5.17
CA ARG A 60 13.90 -1.10 -4.39
C ARG A 60 13.41 -0.94 -2.96
N GLN A 61 12.26 -1.52 -2.61
CA GLN A 61 11.73 -1.48 -1.25
C GLN A 61 11.99 -2.79 -0.48
N PHE A 62 12.81 -3.69 -1.02
CA PHE A 62 13.25 -4.91 -0.34
C PHE A 62 14.72 -4.79 0.03
N GLY A 63 15.04 -5.09 1.29
CA GLY A 63 16.42 -5.23 1.76
C GLY A 63 17.06 -6.54 1.28
N PRO A 64 18.40 -6.70 1.42
CA PRO A 64 19.13 -7.87 0.92
C PRO A 64 18.68 -9.21 1.51
N THR A 65 18.13 -9.20 2.72
CA THR A 65 17.66 -10.39 3.44
C THR A 65 16.13 -10.53 3.42
N GLU A 66 15.44 -9.70 2.65
CA GLU A 66 13.97 -9.73 2.57
C GLU A 66 13.46 -10.67 1.47
N ASP A 67 12.16 -10.93 1.49
CA ASP A 67 11.51 -12.00 0.75
C ASP A 67 11.19 -11.66 -0.73
N LEU A 68 12.04 -10.89 -1.43
CA LEU A 68 11.77 -10.47 -2.82
C LEU A 68 11.55 -11.66 -3.78
N ASP A 69 12.40 -12.67 -3.68
CA ASP A 69 12.32 -13.87 -4.52
C ASP A 69 11.12 -14.74 -4.15
N ALA A 70 10.84 -14.85 -2.85
CA ALA A 70 9.72 -15.62 -2.31
C ALA A 70 8.37 -14.89 -2.38
N TYR A 71 8.34 -13.60 -2.76
CA TYR A 71 7.12 -12.81 -2.77
C TYR A 71 6.07 -13.46 -3.70
N PRO A 72 4.83 -13.69 -3.23
CA PRO A 72 3.80 -14.35 -4.01
C PRO A 72 3.46 -13.56 -5.27
N ARG A 73 3.49 -14.25 -6.42
CA ARG A 73 3.09 -13.68 -7.72
C ARG A 73 1.96 -14.51 -8.30
N ARG A 74 0.75 -13.93 -8.35
CA ARG A 74 -0.48 -14.62 -8.79
C ARG A 74 -1.25 -13.79 -9.83
N MET A 75 -0.54 -13.25 -10.81
CA MET A 75 -1.05 -12.24 -11.76
C MET A 75 -2.41 -12.59 -12.38
N ALA A 76 -2.61 -13.84 -12.83
CA ALA A 76 -3.87 -14.25 -13.44
C ALA A 76 -5.05 -14.22 -12.43
N ALA A 77 -4.83 -14.68 -11.19
CA ALA A 77 -5.84 -14.65 -10.15
C ALA A 77 -6.12 -13.21 -9.69
N ASP A 78 -5.06 -12.41 -9.49
CA ASP A 78 -5.19 -11.00 -9.11
C ASP A 78 -5.95 -10.20 -10.18
N ALA A 79 -5.65 -10.43 -11.46
CA ALA A 79 -6.34 -9.77 -12.57
C ALA A 79 -7.84 -10.13 -12.61
N ALA A 80 -8.19 -11.40 -12.38
CA ALA A 80 -9.59 -11.83 -12.32
C ALA A 80 -10.35 -11.15 -11.16
N LEU A 81 -9.72 -11.00 -9.99
CA LEU A 81 -10.30 -10.27 -8.86
C LEU A 81 -10.54 -8.80 -9.19
N LEU A 82 -9.54 -8.11 -9.77
CA LEU A 82 -9.67 -6.70 -10.16
C LEU A 82 -10.72 -6.48 -11.24
N GLU A 83 -10.81 -7.40 -12.22
CA GLU A 83 -11.85 -7.34 -13.25
C GLU A 83 -13.25 -7.50 -12.65
N ALA A 84 -13.44 -8.43 -11.71
CA ALA A 84 -14.70 -8.62 -11.00
C ALA A 84 -15.12 -7.38 -10.19
N GLU A 85 -14.15 -6.63 -9.65
CA GLU A 85 -14.41 -5.36 -8.94
C GLU A 85 -14.68 -4.18 -9.89
N GLY A 86 -14.51 -4.34 -11.20
CA GLY A 86 -14.78 -3.29 -12.19
C GLY A 86 -13.61 -2.33 -12.43
N VAL A 87 -12.37 -2.77 -12.19
CA VAL A 87 -11.18 -1.99 -12.52
C VAL A 87 -11.08 -1.75 -14.03
N ALA A 88 -10.83 -0.50 -14.43
CA ALA A 88 -10.73 -0.12 -15.84
C ALA A 88 -9.38 -0.54 -16.43
N ILE A 89 -8.28 -0.24 -15.72
CA ILE A 89 -6.91 -0.55 -16.14
C ILE A 89 -6.16 -1.25 -15.01
N LEU A 90 -5.51 -2.36 -15.33
CA LEU A 90 -4.43 -2.95 -14.55
C LEU A 90 -3.08 -2.54 -15.16
N TRP A 91 -2.34 -1.69 -14.45
CA TRP A 91 -0.96 -1.34 -14.77
C TRP A 91 0.01 -2.38 -14.19
N ALA A 92 0.57 -3.24 -15.03
CA ALA A 92 1.45 -4.33 -14.65
C ALA A 92 2.82 -4.22 -15.36
N PRO A 93 3.62 -3.19 -15.04
CA PRO A 93 4.92 -3.00 -15.69
C PRO A 93 5.94 -4.05 -15.28
N THR A 94 6.92 -4.28 -16.15
CA THR A 94 8.14 -5.01 -15.80
C THR A 94 9.09 -4.13 -14.97
N VAL A 95 10.09 -4.74 -14.34
CA VAL A 95 11.16 -4.01 -13.64
C VAL A 95 11.87 -3.06 -14.59
N ASP A 96 12.24 -3.50 -15.79
CA ASP A 96 12.94 -2.66 -16.78
C ASP A 96 12.09 -1.47 -17.25
N GLN A 97 10.76 -1.62 -17.31
CA GLN A 97 9.86 -0.51 -17.64
C GLN A 97 9.83 0.54 -16.50
N MET A 98 9.95 0.11 -15.25
CA MET A 98 9.98 1.02 -14.09
C MET A 98 11.37 1.61 -13.86
N TYR A 99 12.41 0.81 -14.02
CA TYR A 99 13.81 1.12 -13.71
C TYR A 99 14.70 0.66 -14.89
N PRO A 100 14.76 1.44 -15.98
CA PRO A 100 15.63 1.12 -17.11
C PRO A 100 17.12 1.18 -16.70
N GLU A 101 17.99 0.63 -17.54
CA GLU A 101 19.44 0.73 -17.36
C GLU A 101 19.87 2.19 -17.14
N GLY A 102 20.70 2.42 -16.11
CA GLY A 102 21.15 3.76 -15.73
C GLY A 102 20.16 4.59 -14.89
N TYR A 103 19.06 4.00 -14.40
CA TYR A 103 18.12 4.72 -13.52
C TYR A 103 18.82 5.23 -12.24
N ALA A 104 18.93 6.56 -12.09
CA ALA A 104 19.75 7.19 -11.06
C ALA A 104 18.97 7.96 -9.98
N THR A 105 17.67 8.19 -10.17
CA THR A 105 16.89 9.03 -9.25
C THR A 105 16.44 8.25 -8.00
N ASN A 106 16.39 8.95 -6.86
CA ASN A 106 15.85 8.47 -5.59
C ASN A 106 15.09 9.60 -4.90
N ILE A 107 14.04 9.27 -4.16
CA ILE A 107 13.32 10.19 -3.28
C ILE A 107 13.46 9.65 -1.86
N SER A 108 13.95 10.48 -0.94
CA SER A 108 14.04 10.18 0.49
C SER A 108 13.28 11.23 1.29
N VAL A 109 12.61 10.80 2.36
CA VAL A 109 11.74 11.65 3.19
C VAL A 109 12.22 11.58 4.63
N SER A 110 12.89 12.62 5.14
CA SER A 110 13.48 12.60 6.47
C SER A 110 12.44 12.62 7.61
N GLY A 111 12.88 12.21 8.80
CA GLY A 111 12.08 12.17 10.02
C GLY A 111 11.09 10.99 10.06
N VAL A 112 9.98 11.09 9.33
CA VAL A 112 8.92 10.05 9.39
C VAL A 112 9.40 8.68 8.88
N SER A 113 10.41 8.65 7.99
CA SER A 113 11.01 7.40 7.50
C SER A 113 12.14 6.85 8.38
N GLU A 114 12.59 7.57 9.40
CA GLU A 114 13.80 7.21 10.17
C GLU A 114 13.49 6.43 11.46
N VAL A 115 12.22 6.31 11.82
CA VAL A 115 11.73 5.63 13.03
C VAL A 115 11.03 4.31 12.71
N ALA A 116 10.66 3.53 13.73
CA ALA A 116 9.83 2.32 13.61
C ALA A 116 10.28 1.37 12.48
N CYS A 117 9.44 1.13 11.47
CA CYS A 117 9.78 0.22 10.37
C CYS A 117 10.98 0.70 9.55
N GLY A 118 11.20 2.01 9.47
CA GLY A 118 12.31 2.59 8.71
C GLY A 118 13.65 2.39 9.40
N ALA A 119 13.69 2.50 10.73
CA ALA A 119 14.86 2.12 11.53
C ALA A 119 15.20 0.63 11.37
N ALA A 120 14.18 -0.23 11.30
CA ALA A 120 14.35 -1.67 11.11
C ALA A 120 14.70 -2.07 9.66
N ARG A 121 14.36 -1.23 8.67
CA ARG A 121 14.50 -1.51 7.23
C ARG A 121 15.11 -0.32 6.48
N PRO A 122 16.42 -0.06 6.66
CA PRO A 122 17.08 1.07 6.01
C PRO A 122 16.88 1.09 4.49
N GLY A 123 16.47 2.24 3.93
CA GLY A 123 16.20 2.41 2.50
C GLY A 123 14.83 1.90 2.02
N HIS A 124 14.05 1.21 2.86
CA HIS A 124 12.72 0.71 2.48
C HIS A 124 11.80 1.84 1.99
N PHE A 125 11.69 2.91 2.79
CA PHE A 125 10.79 4.02 2.47
C PHE A 125 11.29 4.91 1.34
N ASP A 126 12.59 4.95 1.07
CA ASP A 126 13.13 5.57 -0.15
C ASP A 126 12.63 4.83 -1.40
N GLY A 127 12.66 3.48 -1.34
CA GLY A 127 12.10 2.62 -2.37
C GLY A 127 10.61 2.85 -2.59
N VAL A 128 9.83 2.97 -1.49
CA VAL A 128 8.39 3.25 -1.51
C VAL A 128 8.09 4.64 -2.07
N ALA A 129 8.72 5.70 -1.55
CA ALA A 129 8.51 7.07 -2.01
C ALA A 129 8.86 7.20 -3.50
N THR A 130 10.00 6.63 -3.92
CA THR A 130 10.43 6.64 -5.32
C THR A 130 9.42 5.95 -6.24
N VAL A 131 8.96 4.75 -5.90
CA VAL A 131 8.02 4.02 -6.76
C VAL A 131 6.64 4.68 -6.80
N VAL A 132 6.13 5.15 -5.66
CA VAL A 132 4.81 5.78 -5.58
C VAL A 132 4.78 7.11 -6.34
N CYS A 133 5.82 7.94 -6.21
CA CYS A 133 5.92 9.19 -6.99
C CYS A 133 5.97 8.91 -8.50
N LYS A 134 6.69 7.87 -8.94
CA LYS A 134 6.67 7.44 -10.34
C LYS A 134 5.27 7.01 -10.77
N LEU A 135 4.60 6.17 -9.98
CA LEU A 135 3.26 5.70 -10.30
C LEU A 135 2.24 6.85 -10.38
N PHE A 136 2.32 7.84 -9.49
CA PHE A 136 1.51 9.06 -9.58
C PHE A 136 1.76 9.83 -10.87
N ASN A 137 3.02 10.00 -11.29
CA ASN A 137 3.34 10.63 -12.57
C ASN A 137 2.88 9.82 -13.79
N GLN A 138 2.83 8.48 -13.69
CA GLN A 138 2.42 7.60 -14.78
C GLN A 138 0.89 7.54 -14.93
N VAL A 139 0.17 7.41 -13.81
CA VAL A 139 -1.29 7.25 -13.77
C VAL A 139 -2.02 8.59 -13.72
N ARG A 140 -1.39 9.63 -13.17
CA ARG A 140 -1.96 10.98 -12.94
C ARG A 140 -3.34 10.93 -12.29
N PRO A 141 -3.50 10.23 -11.15
CA PRO A 141 -4.83 10.01 -10.58
C PRO A 141 -5.35 11.26 -9.88
N ASP A 142 -6.68 11.35 -9.78
CA ASP A 142 -7.38 12.38 -9.02
C ASP A 142 -7.42 12.00 -7.53
N PHE A 143 -7.51 10.70 -7.23
CA PHE A 143 -7.44 10.11 -5.89
C PHE A 143 -6.48 8.93 -5.85
N ALA A 144 -5.78 8.74 -4.73
CA ALA A 144 -5.00 7.52 -4.50
C ALA A 144 -5.37 6.91 -3.14
N LEU A 145 -5.54 5.58 -3.09
CA LEU A 145 -6.01 4.88 -1.91
C LEU A 145 -4.94 3.96 -1.36
N PHE A 146 -4.76 4.02 -0.04
CA PHE A 146 -3.80 3.22 0.70
C PHE A 146 -4.44 2.70 2.00
N GLY A 147 -4.08 1.49 2.40
CA GLY A 147 -4.55 0.93 3.67
C GLY A 147 -3.84 1.56 4.86
N GLU A 148 -4.60 1.90 5.90
CA GLU A 148 -4.07 2.42 7.17
C GLU A 148 -3.25 1.40 7.97
N LYS A 149 -3.36 0.12 7.59
CA LYS A 149 -2.51 -0.96 8.10
C LYS A 149 -1.03 -0.59 8.00
N ASP A 150 -0.63 0.02 6.88
CA ASP A 150 0.72 0.49 6.63
C ASP A 150 0.81 2.00 6.95
N TRP A 151 0.44 2.40 8.18
CA TRP A 151 0.33 3.80 8.60
C TRP A 151 1.59 4.63 8.29
N GLN A 152 2.79 4.10 8.57
CA GLN A 152 4.04 4.83 8.32
C GLN A 152 4.29 5.04 6.82
N GLN A 153 3.92 4.08 5.97
CA GLN A 153 3.96 4.24 4.52
C GLN A 153 3.01 5.36 4.08
N LEU A 154 1.77 5.38 4.57
CA LEU A 154 0.82 6.44 4.25
C LEU A 154 1.34 7.82 4.68
N ALA A 155 1.95 7.92 5.86
CA ALA A 155 2.54 9.15 6.35
C ALA A 155 3.73 9.63 5.48
N VAL A 156 4.62 8.71 5.09
CA VAL A 156 5.73 9.00 4.14
C VAL A 156 5.19 9.50 2.80
N ILE A 157 4.19 8.82 2.24
CA ILE A 157 3.62 9.17 0.93
C ILE A 157 2.93 10.54 0.98
N ARG A 158 2.17 10.84 2.04
CA ARG A 158 1.54 12.15 2.23
C ARG A 158 2.58 13.25 2.41
N ARG A 159 3.63 13.02 3.21
CA ARG A 159 4.74 13.99 3.37
C ARG A 159 5.41 14.26 2.02
N MET A 160 5.79 13.21 1.29
CA MET A 160 6.36 13.33 -0.05
C MET A 160 5.45 14.13 -1.00
N ALA A 161 4.16 13.83 -1.01
CA ALA A 161 3.21 14.51 -1.90
C ALA A 161 3.07 16.00 -1.57
N SER A 162 3.03 16.34 -0.28
CA SER A 162 2.99 17.72 0.20
C SER A 162 4.28 18.47 -0.12
N ASP A 163 5.44 17.86 0.13
CA ASP A 163 6.74 18.53 -0.02
C ASP A 163 7.13 18.75 -1.48
N LEU A 164 6.64 17.89 -2.39
CA LEU A 164 6.88 17.98 -3.84
C LEU A 164 5.77 18.71 -4.60
N ASP A 165 4.84 19.37 -3.89
CA ASP A 165 3.73 20.12 -4.47
C ASP A 165 2.92 19.31 -5.52
N LEU A 166 2.67 18.02 -5.23
CA LEU A 166 2.02 17.14 -6.20
C LEU A 166 0.60 17.62 -6.50
N THR A 167 0.31 17.73 -7.80
CA THR A 167 -1.03 18.12 -8.28
C THR A 167 -1.97 16.93 -8.44
N LEU A 168 -1.44 15.77 -8.85
CA LEU A 168 -2.23 14.57 -9.16
C LEU A 168 -1.55 13.30 -8.60
N PRO A 169 -2.04 12.74 -7.47
CA PRO A 169 -3.11 13.29 -6.63
C PRO A 169 -2.58 14.47 -5.79
N HIS A 170 -3.45 15.42 -5.45
CA HIS A 170 -3.17 16.35 -4.35
C HIS A 170 -3.05 15.57 -3.04
N VAL A 171 -2.27 16.07 -2.06
CA VAL A 171 -2.06 15.36 -0.78
C VAL A 171 -3.37 15.04 -0.05
N ASP A 172 -4.36 15.93 -0.11
CA ASP A 172 -5.69 15.74 0.49
C ASP A 172 -6.51 14.64 -0.19
N ASN A 173 -6.13 14.25 -1.42
CA ASN A 173 -6.76 13.17 -2.17
C ASN A 173 -6.00 11.84 -2.02
N ILE A 174 -5.04 11.76 -1.10
CA ILE A 174 -4.39 10.52 -0.68
C ILE A 174 -5.18 9.95 0.50
N ILE A 175 -6.10 9.05 0.18
CA ILE A 175 -7.12 8.52 1.08
C ILE A 175 -6.58 7.30 1.84
N GLY A 176 -6.65 7.37 3.17
CA GLY A 176 -6.46 6.22 4.04
C GLY A 176 -7.75 5.42 4.13
N VAL A 177 -7.65 4.10 4.04
CA VAL A 177 -8.78 3.18 4.23
C VAL A 177 -8.49 2.29 5.43
N GLU A 178 -9.48 2.11 6.30
CA GLU A 178 -9.35 1.37 7.55
C GLU A 178 -8.77 -0.04 7.33
N THR A 179 -7.98 -0.50 8.30
CA THR A 179 -7.39 -1.84 8.27
C THR A 179 -8.45 -2.92 8.28
N VAL A 180 -8.56 -3.66 7.17
CA VAL A 180 -9.43 -4.84 7.09
C VAL A 180 -8.81 -6.02 7.85
N ARG A 181 -9.65 -6.73 8.61
CA ARG A 181 -9.25 -7.80 9.52
C ARG A 181 -10.05 -9.07 9.26
N GLU A 182 -9.44 -10.20 9.59
CA GLU A 182 -10.11 -11.48 9.71
C GLU A 182 -11.09 -11.48 10.89
N ALA A 183 -11.98 -12.47 10.98
CA ALA A 183 -12.88 -12.63 12.11
C ALA A 183 -12.14 -12.74 13.46
N SER A 184 -10.91 -13.29 13.45
CA SER A 184 -10.03 -13.36 14.61
C SER A 184 -9.47 -12.00 15.06
N GLY A 185 -9.61 -10.95 14.23
CA GLY A 185 -9.01 -9.63 14.44
C GLY A 185 -7.62 -9.45 13.80
N LEU A 186 -7.01 -10.53 13.29
CA LEU A 186 -5.74 -10.44 12.56
C LEU A 186 -5.88 -9.55 11.32
N ALA A 187 -4.98 -8.57 11.17
CA ALA A 187 -4.95 -7.72 9.98
C ALA A 187 -4.66 -8.55 8.73
N LEU A 188 -5.41 -8.32 7.65
CA LEU A 188 -5.18 -9.03 6.40
C LEU A 188 -3.83 -8.63 5.78
N SER A 189 -3.09 -9.63 5.34
CA SER A 189 -1.77 -9.47 4.72
C SER A 189 -1.54 -10.60 3.73
N SER A 190 -0.92 -10.30 2.59
CA SER A 190 -0.43 -11.35 1.67
C SER A 190 0.55 -12.29 2.36
N ARG A 191 1.29 -11.79 3.36
CA ARG A 191 2.22 -12.58 4.18
C ARG A 191 1.55 -13.49 5.22
N ASN A 192 0.25 -13.38 5.48
CA ASN A 192 -0.44 -14.33 6.38
C ASN A 192 -0.39 -15.76 5.83
N GLN A 193 -0.15 -15.94 4.53
CA GLN A 193 0.02 -17.26 3.90
C GLN A 193 1.27 -18.02 4.39
N TYR A 194 2.22 -17.34 5.05
CA TYR A 194 3.42 -17.97 5.59
C TYR A 194 3.18 -18.57 6.98
N LEU A 195 2.11 -18.16 7.65
CA LEU A 195 1.80 -18.60 9.01
C LEU A 195 1.17 -19.99 8.97
N THR A 196 1.63 -20.85 9.86
CA THR A 196 0.90 -22.05 10.28
C THR A 196 -0.39 -21.65 11.02
N ASP A 197 -1.33 -22.59 11.17
CA ASP A 197 -2.58 -22.32 11.90
C ASP A 197 -2.31 -21.84 13.36
N ALA A 198 -1.33 -22.44 14.03
CA ALA A 198 -0.94 -22.05 15.38
C ALA A 198 -0.33 -20.63 15.43
N GLU A 199 0.56 -20.30 14.49
CA GLU A 199 1.13 -18.95 14.39
C GLU A 199 0.07 -17.91 14.03
N ARG A 200 -0.94 -18.27 13.25
CA ARG A 200 -2.05 -17.39 12.87
C ARG A 200 -2.94 -17.05 14.06
N GLU A 201 -3.23 -18.02 14.92
CA GLU A 201 -3.95 -17.81 16.19
C GLU A 201 -3.15 -16.91 17.14
N GLN A 202 -1.84 -17.12 17.25
CA GLN A 202 -0.96 -16.26 18.05
C GLN A 202 -0.90 -14.83 17.48
N ALA A 203 -0.75 -14.68 16.16
CA ALA A 203 -0.70 -13.38 15.51
C ALA A 203 -1.99 -12.55 15.72
N ALA A 204 -3.14 -13.20 15.87
CA ALA A 204 -4.39 -12.51 16.17
C ALA A 204 -4.38 -11.78 17.53
N GLN A 205 -3.56 -12.26 18.50
CA GLN A 205 -3.44 -11.64 19.82
C GLN A 205 -2.84 -10.23 19.75
N LEU A 206 -2.02 -9.93 18.73
CA LEU A 206 -1.49 -8.58 18.52
C LEU A 206 -2.61 -7.54 18.46
N SER A 207 -3.67 -7.80 17.69
CA SER A 207 -4.78 -6.87 17.57
C SER A 207 -5.59 -6.74 18.85
N ALA A 208 -5.72 -7.83 19.62
CA ALA A 208 -6.46 -7.83 20.88
C ALA A 208 -5.69 -7.03 21.94
N ALA A 209 -4.37 -7.24 22.05
CA ALA A 209 -3.49 -6.54 22.98
C ALA A 209 -3.48 -5.04 22.70
N MET A 210 -3.36 -4.65 21.42
CA MET A 210 -3.43 -3.25 21.00
C MET A 210 -4.77 -2.60 21.39
N ARG A 211 -5.90 -3.29 21.19
CA ARG A 211 -7.23 -2.76 21.56
C ARG A 211 -7.38 -2.56 23.07
N ARG A 212 -6.85 -3.48 23.89
CA ARG A 212 -6.82 -3.32 25.35
C ARG A 212 -5.98 -2.11 25.77
N ALA A 213 -4.80 -1.94 25.18
CA ALA A 213 -3.93 -0.80 25.46
C ALA A 213 -4.60 0.52 25.07
N ILE A 214 -5.23 0.58 23.90
CA ILE A 214 -5.99 1.76 23.46
C ILE A 214 -7.11 2.10 24.45
N ALA A 215 -7.94 1.11 24.82
CA ALA A 215 -9.04 1.33 25.76
C ALA A 215 -8.56 1.78 27.14
N ALA A 216 -7.43 1.26 27.63
CA ALA A 216 -6.82 1.68 28.88
C ALA A 216 -6.37 3.15 28.82
N ILE A 217 -5.66 3.52 27.75
CA ILE A 217 -5.18 4.90 27.53
C ILE A 217 -6.35 5.87 27.41
N GLU A 218 -7.38 5.54 26.61
CA GLU A 218 -8.59 6.35 26.47
C GLU A 218 -9.38 6.46 27.79
N GLY A 219 -9.29 5.43 28.64
CA GLY A 219 -9.84 5.41 30.00
C GLY A 219 -9.01 6.19 31.03
N GLY A 220 -7.88 6.77 30.64
CA GLY A 220 -7.02 7.60 31.49
C GLY A 220 -5.91 6.84 32.24
N ALA A 221 -5.64 5.58 31.88
CA ALA A 221 -4.47 4.86 32.38
C ALA A 221 -3.16 5.49 31.86
N ASP A 222 -2.06 5.25 32.58
CA ASP A 222 -0.75 5.73 32.12
C ASP A 222 -0.37 5.11 30.77
N VAL A 223 0.14 5.94 29.86
CA VAL A 223 0.49 5.52 28.50
C VAL A 223 1.66 4.54 28.51
N THR A 224 2.69 4.79 29.31
CA THR A 224 3.89 3.96 29.36
C THR A 224 3.56 2.59 29.92
N GLU A 225 2.84 2.55 31.04
CA GLU A 225 2.40 1.30 31.68
C GLU A 225 1.48 0.47 30.76
N SER A 226 0.53 1.13 30.08
CA SER A 226 -0.37 0.45 29.13
C SER A 226 0.39 -0.18 27.97
N LEU A 227 1.39 0.53 27.42
CA LEU A 227 2.23 0.02 26.34
C LEU A 227 3.16 -1.10 26.80
N ASP A 228 3.70 -1.03 28.01
CA ASP A 228 4.58 -2.08 28.54
C ASP A 228 3.79 -3.36 28.85
N THR A 229 2.57 -3.23 29.38
CA THR A 229 1.62 -4.34 29.55
C THR A 229 1.31 -5.01 28.20
N MET A 230 1.01 -4.21 27.18
CA MET A 230 0.75 -4.72 25.83
C MET A 230 1.97 -5.48 25.26
N LYS A 231 3.18 -4.95 25.42
CA LYS A 231 4.40 -5.63 24.95
C LYS A 231 4.61 -6.96 25.66
N ALA A 232 4.43 -7.00 26.98
CA ALA A 232 4.56 -8.23 27.76
C ALA A 232 3.55 -9.29 27.30
N GLU A 233 2.32 -8.89 26.99
CA GLU A 233 1.28 -9.78 26.46
C GLU A 233 1.60 -10.32 25.06
N ILE A 234 2.16 -9.50 24.17
CA ILE A 234 2.51 -9.91 22.80
C ILE A 234 3.71 -10.86 22.79
N LEU A 235 4.61 -10.75 23.76
CA LEU A 235 5.87 -11.51 23.83
C LEU A 235 5.79 -12.77 24.72
N ALA A 236 4.64 -13.02 25.37
CA ALA A 236 4.40 -14.19 26.22
C ALA A 236 4.02 -15.42 25.38
#